data_AF-A0A940V7Q9-F1
#
_entry.id   AF-A0A940V7Q9-F1
#
_cell.length_a   1.000
_cell.length_b   1.000
_cell.length_c   1.000
_cell.angle_alpha   90.00
_cell.angle_beta   90.00
_cell.angle_gamma   90.00
#
_symmetry.space_group_name_H-M   'P 1'
#
loop_
_entity.id
_entity.type
_entity.pdbx_description
1 polymer ?
#
loop_
_entity_poly.entity_id
_entity_poly.type
_entity_poly.pdbx_seq_one_letter_code
_entity_poly.pdbx_strand_id
1 'polypeptide(L)'
;MNATDAEKLGVKKGDIVKVTSRNGVVIRPVYLTEGLIPGAVALGEGAWADKDDATGIDKAGATNTLAGSNPTGQGVQPWNKLNVKIEKYDQPLAPDAKWPQRIIFSGVTKMGQKGFLFDMSICMGCMTCQIACKDRNDLKVGPIFRRVRTFETGTYPKLGVYYYSGSCNHCAEAKCVKGCPTGAMHYGDDGTVQHDKEMCIGCKYCVWNCPYNVPQYLEEKNVVGKCDSCKDLRDAGQNPVCVDACLMRCLKFGELDKLEAEYGPGLVNKIPVLPDANITKPSLLVKPKACALEPNKAVEV
;
A
#
# COMPACT_ATOMS: atom_id res chain seq x y z
N MET A 1 13.53 17.74 27.60
CA MET A 1 14.57 17.33 28.57
C MET A 1 14.39 18.10 29.88
N ASN A 2 15.00 17.65 30.97
CA ASN A 2 14.98 18.40 32.23
C ASN A 2 15.81 19.68 32.14
N ALA A 3 15.43 20.76 32.85
CA ALA A 3 16.15 22.03 32.82
C ALA A 3 17.58 21.93 33.38
N THR A 4 17.80 21.07 34.37
CA THR A 4 19.13 20.83 34.97
C THR A 4 20.11 20.25 33.94
N ASP A 5 19.64 19.32 33.10
CA ASP A 5 20.48 18.74 32.03
C ASP A 5 20.76 19.77 30.93
N ALA A 6 19.76 20.61 30.63
CA ALA A 6 19.91 21.69 29.66
C ALA A 6 20.94 22.72 30.11
N GLU A 7 20.92 23.11 31.40
CA GLU A 7 21.93 24.01 32.00
C GLU A 7 23.34 23.43 31.88
N LYS A 8 23.53 22.16 32.25
CA LYS A 8 24.82 21.46 32.14
C LYS A 8 25.34 21.40 30.71
N LEU A 9 24.44 21.28 29.73
CA LEU A 9 24.76 21.24 28.30
C LEU A 9 24.78 22.64 27.65
N GLY A 10 24.49 23.69 28.41
CA GLY A 10 24.36 25.07 27.93
C GLY A 10 23.20 25.28 26.94
N VAL A 11 22.24 24.36 26.86
CA VAL A 11 21.11 24.35 25.93
C VAL A 11 19.93 25.15 26.51
N LYS A 12 19.26 25.94 25.67
CA LYS A 12 18.07 26.71 26.03
C LYS A 12 16.81 26.14 25.36
N LYS A 13 15.64 26.49 25.90
CA LYS A 13 14.36 26.16 25.26
C LYS A 13 14.33 26.75 23.84
N GLY A 14 14.03 25.92 22.85
CA GLY A 14 13.98 26.29 21.44
C GLY A 14 15.28 26.12 20.67
N ASP A 15 16.42 25.89 21.36
CA ASP A 15 17.66 25.53 20.68
C ASP A 15 17.46 24.23 19.90
N ILE A 16 18.07 24.14 18.72
CA ILE A 16 18.13 22.90 17.97
C ILE A 16 19.29 22.07 18.54
N VAL A 17 18.99 20.82 18.88
CA VAL A 17 20.00 19.87 19.33
C VAL A 17 20.11 18.70 18.37
N LYS A 18 21.33 18.22 18.22
CA LYS A 18 21.68 16.96 17.62
C LYS A 18 21.56 15.87 18.68
N VAL A 19 20.69 14.89 18.42
CA VAL A 19 20.51 13.70 19.25
C VAL A 19 21.16 12.54 18.51
N THR A 20 22.25 12.03 19.06
CA THR A 20 23.05 10.98 18.42
C THR A 20 22.97 9.70 19.22
N SER A 21 22.71 8.58 18.55
CA SER A 21 22.89 7.22 19.07
C SER A 21 23.98 6.50 18.29
N ARG A 22 24.28 5.26 18.68
CA ARG A 22 25.18 4.39 17.89
C ARG A 22 24.66 4.08 16.47
N ASN A 23 23.36 4.25 16.21
CA ASN A 23 22.73 3.83 14.95
C ASN A 23 22.46 5.00 14.00
N GLY A 24 22.36 6.22 14.54
CA GLY A 24 22.02 7.36 13.72
C GLY A 24 21.92 8.65 14.51
N VAL A 25 21.52 9.68 13.79
CA VAL A 25 21.47 11.05 14.29
C VAL A 25 20.15 11.67 13.85
N VAL A 26 19.47 12.32 14.78
CA VAL A 26 18.34 13.20 14.49
C VAL A 26 18.61 14.61 15.03
N ILE A 27 17.90 15.61 14.51
CA ILE A 27 17.91 16.96 15.08
C ILE A 27 16.51 17.38 15.55
N ARG A 28 16.42 18.04 16.70
CA ARG A 28 15.14 18.52 17.26
C ARG A 28 15.25 19.82 18.04
N PRO A 29 14.20 20.66 18.01
CA PRO A 29 14.08 21.75 18.95
C PRO A 29 13.89 21.20 20.38
N VAL A 30 14.56 21.81 21.34
CA VAL A 30 14.47 21.40 22.73
C VAL A 30 13.29 22.06 23.43
N TYR A 31 12.48 21.23 24.07
CA TYR A 31 11.53 21.65 25.09
C TYR A 31 12.05 21.27 26.49
N LEU A 32 11.95 22.22 27.42
CA LEU A 32 12.36 22.03 28.82
C LEU A 32 11.15 21.76 29.70
N THR A 33 11.26 20.77 30.59
CA THR A 33 10.21 20.41 31.54
C THR A 33 10.81 19.83 32.81
N GLU A 34 10.30 20.23 33.97
CA GLU A 34 10.67 19.63 35.26
C GLU A 34 10.07 18.24 35.47
N GLY A 35 9.08 17.85 34.64
CA GLY A 35 8.42 16.55 34.74
C GLY A 35 9.24 15.36 34.22
N LEU A 36 10.42 15.61 33.63
CA LEU A 36 11.35 14.56 33.22
C LEU A 36 12.43 14.37 34.28
N ILE A 37 12.75 13.11 34.57
CA ILE A 37 13.85 12.73 35.46
C ILE A 37 15.18 13.24 34.85
N PRO A 38 16.07 13.90 35.61
CA PRO A 38 17.39 14.28 35.14
C PRO A 38 18.19 13.10 34.58
N GLY A 39 18.90 13.31 33.47
CA GLY A 39 19.57 12.28 32.69
C GLY A 39 18.67 11.55 31.69
N ALA A 40 17.36 11.84 31.66
CA ALA A 40 16.43 11.28 30.68
C ALA A 40 15.96 12.32 29.66
N VAL A 41 15.83 11.88 28.42
CA VAL A 41 15.23 12.67 27.34
C VAL A 41 14.01 11.94 26.79
N ALA A 42 12.91 12.68 26.62
CA ALA A 42 11.77 12.21 25.86
C ALA A 42 11.83 12.84 24.47
N LEU A 43 11.68 12.00 23.44
CA LEU A 43 11.66 12.40 22.05
C LEU A 43 10.31 11.95 21.48
N GLY A 44 9.52 12.90 20.95
CA GLY A 44 8.32 12.56 20.21
C GLY A 44 8.67 11.90 18.88
N GLU A 45 7.79 11.02 18.39
CA GLU A 45 7.96 10.45 17.06
C GLU A 45 7.93 11.56 16.00
N GLY A 46 8.85 11.50 15.04
CA GLY A 46 8.91 12.48 13.98
C GLY A 46 7.79 12.33 12.95
N ALA A 47 7.55 13.39 12.19
CA ALA A 47 6.54 13.36 11.13
C ALA A 47 6.82 12.30 10.05
N TRP A 48 8.11 12.06 9.75
CA TRP A 48 8.62 11.01 8.86
C TRP A 48 10.14 10.86 9.05
N ALA A 49 10.82 10.03 8.25
CA ALA A 49 12.29 10.01 8.14
C ALA A 49 12.73 10.85 6.93
N ASP A 50 13.60 11.83 7.15
CA ASP A 50 14.17 12.69 6.10
C ASP A 50 15.67 12.81 6.32
N LYS A 51 16.37 11.78 5.87
CA LYS A 51 17.81 11.67 6.03
C LYS A 51 18.48 12.49 4.94
N ASP A 52 19.28 13.46 5.37
CA ASP A 52 20.15 14.20 4.49
C ASP A 52 21.26 13.28 3.99
N ASP A 53 21.31 13.02 2.68
CA ASP A 53 22.23 12.04 2.10
C ASP A 53 23.72 12.43 2.26
N ALA A 54 24.02 13.72 2.39
CA ALA A 54 25.39 14.20 2.55
C ALA A 54 25.89 14.07 4.00
N THR A 55 25.03 14.38 4.97
CA THR A 55 25.39 14.44 6.39
C THR A 55 24.95 13.21 7.18
N GLY A 56 24.03 12.42 6.63
CA GLY A 56 23.38 11.29 7.30
C GLY A 56 22.45 11.69 8.44
N ILE A 57 22.16 12.98 8.62
CA ILE A 57 21.32 13.50 9.70
C ILE A 57 19.86 13.42 9.28
N ASP A 58 19.02 12.82 10.11
CA ASP A 58 17.57 12.84 9.93
C ASP A 58 16.98 14.14 10.49
N LYS A 59 16.56 15.01 9.57
CA LYS A 59 15.97 16.33 9.88
C LYS A 59 14.54 16.18 10.37
N ALA A 60 13.81 15.19 9.84
CA ALA A 60 12.43 14.88 10.20
C ALA A 60 12.30 14.13 11.52
N GLY A 61 13.43 13.77 12.14
CA GLY A 61 13.60 13.30 13.51
C GLY A 61 12.74 12.10 13.89
N ALA A 62 12.74 11.08 13.04
CA ALA A 62 12.16 9.78 13.32
C ALA A 62 12.97 9.08 14.41
N THR A 63 12.32 8.59 15.46
CA THR A 63 13.04 7.94 16.56
C THR A 63 13.65 6.61 16.12
N ASN A 64 13.08 6.01 15.07
CA ASN A 64 13.60 4.81 14.40
C ASN A 64 15.01 5.02 13.82
N THR A 65 15.41 6.25 13.49
CA THR A 65 16.79 6.55 13.06
C THR A 65 17.80 6.31 14.19
N LEU A 66 17.36 6.47 15.45
CA LEU A 66 18.20 6.28 16.62
C LEU A 66 18.17 4.84 17.12
N ALA A 67 17.06 4.12 16.93
CA ALA A 67 16.87 2.76 17.40
C ALA A 67 17.42 1.75 16.38
N GLY A 68 18.39 0.94 16.80
CA GLY A 68 18.92 -0.16 15.99
C GLY A 68 18.13 -1.43 16.26
N SER A 69 18.16 -2.36 15.32
CA SER A 69 17.68 -3.73 15.56
C SER A 69 18.48 -4.37 16.70
N ASN A 70 17.80 -4.88 17.72
CA ASN A 70 18.43 -5.75 18.70
C ASN A 70 18.14 -7.21 18.30
N PRO A 71 19.14 -8.02 17.92
CA PRO A 71 18.92 -9.39 17.51
C PRO A 71 18.54 -10.26 18.72
N THR A 72 17.24 -10.33 19.02
CA THR A 72 16.68 -11.15 20.12
C THR A 72 16.18 -12.52 19.66
N GLY A 73 16.49 -12.93 18.42
CA GLY A 73 15.94 -14.15 17.80
C GLY A 73 14.45 -14.07 17.44
N GLN A 74 13.72 -13.07 17.96
CA GLN A 74 12.30 -12.82 17.70
C GLN A 74 12.04 -11.54 16.90
N GLY A 75 13.09 -10.83 16.46
CA GLY A 75 12.94 -9.59 15.69
C GLY A 75 12.29 -8.45 16.48
N VAL A 76 12.44 -8.42 17.81
CA VAL A 76 11.84 -7.36 18.64
C VAL A 76 12.73 -6.12 18.62
N GLN A 77 12.18 -5.00 18.14
CA GLN A 77 12.76 -3.69 18.37
C GLN A 77 12.42 -3.28 19.82
N PRO A 78 13.41 -3.03 20.70
CA PRO A 78 13.10 -2.47 22.01
C PRO A 78 12.60 -1.05 21.79
N TRP A 79 11.31 -0.83 21.98
CA TRP A 79 10.80 0.53 22.07
C TRP A 79 11.44 1.21 23.30
N ASN A 80 12.11 2.33 23.04
CA ASN A 80 12.24 3.47 23.96
C ASN A 80 13.33 3.43 25.06
N LYS A 81 14.37 2.57 24.98
CA LYS A 81 15.56 2.71 25.84
C LYS A 81 16.85 2.59 25.06
N LEU A 82 17.45 3.73 24.75
CA LEU A 82 18.80 3.81 24.19
C LEU A 82 19.55 4.99 24.79
N ASN A 83 20.86 4.85 24.92
CA ASN A 83 21.72 5.96 25.31
C ASN A 83 21.92 6.88 24.10
N VAL A 84 21.69 8.17 24.32
CA VAL A 84 21.88 9.20 23.31
C VAL A 84 22.82 10.28 23.84
N LYS A 85 23.58 10.89 22.93
CA LYS A 85 24.36 12.10 23.18
C LYS A 85 23.57 13.29 22.64
N ILE A 86 23.46 14.34 23.45
CA ILE A 86 22.81 15.60 23.07
C ILE A 86 23.88 16.66 22.90
N GLU A 87 23.88 17.33 21.74
CA GLU A 87 24.82 18.40 21.40
C GLU A 87 24.05 19.54 20.74
N LYS A 88 24.54 20.78 20.88
CA LYS A 88 23.96 21.91 20.12
C LYS A 88 24.14 21.72 18.63
N TYR A 89 23.16 22.20 17.88
CA TYR A 89 23.19 22.20 16.42
C TYR A 89 22.84 23.60 15.92
N ASP A 90 23.83 24.29 15.37
CA ASP A 90 23.73 25.73 15.07
C ASP A 90 23.01 26.03 13.74
N GLN A 91 22.61 25.00 12.98
CA GLN A 91 21.89 25.21 11.73
C GLN A 91 20.37 25.29 11.97
N PRO A 92 19.66 26.12 11.19
CA PRO A 92 18.21 26.27 11.35
C PRO A 92 17.47 24.99 10.99
N LEU A 93 16.44 24.68 11.77
CA LEU A 93 15.45 23.64 11.47
C LEU A 93 14.09 24.30 11.33
N ALA A 94 13.57 24.38 10.11
CA ALA A 94 12.24 24.92 9.87
C ALA A 94 11.18 24.03 10.57
N PRO A 95 10.07 24.58 11.08
CA PRO A 95 8.95 23.78 11.58
C PRO A 95 8.46 22.81 10.50
N ASP A 96 8.26 21.55 10.87
CA ASP A 96 7.79 20.47 9.99
C ASP A 96 6.46 20.80 9.30
N ALA A 97 5.54 21.49 9.99
CA ALA A 97 4.29 21.99 9.43
C ALA A 97 4.46 23.00 8.27
N LYS A 98 5.65 23.58 8.09
CA LYS A 98 5.98 24.49 6.98
C LYS A 98 6.74 23.80 5.86
N TRP A 99 7.11 22.53 6.03
CA TRP A 99 7.82 21.81 4.98
C TRP A 99 6.85 21.54 3.83
N PRO A 100 7.31 21.62 2.57
CA PRO A 100 6.51 21.18 1.46
C PRO A 100 6.08 19.74 1.73
N GLN A 101 4.77 19.48 1.70
CA GLN A 101 4.28 18.11 1.78
C GLN A 101 4.96 17.29 0.69
N ARG A 102 5.50 16.14 1.07
CA ARG A 102 6.03 15.17 0.11
C ARG A 102 4.84 14.52 -0.62
N ILE A 103 4.27 15.25 -1.56
CA ILE A 103 3.22 14.74 -2.45
C ILE A 103 3.90 13.83 -3.47
N ILE A 104 3.71 12.52 -3.32
CA ILE A 104 4.29 11.50 -4.22
C ILE A 104 3.50 11.39 -5.53
N PHE A 105 2.40 12.14 -5.68
CA PHE A 105 1.56 12.10 -6.89
C PHE A 105 1.32 13.50 -7.45
N SER A 106 1.96 13.82 -8.58
CA SER A 106 1.66 15.02 -9.36
C SER A 106 1.29 14.64 -10.80
N GLY A 107 0.24 15.28 -11.32
CA GLY A 107 -0.02 15.37 -12.76
C GLY A 107 -1.13 14.47 -13.28
N VAL A 108 -2.30 15.06 -13.54
CA VAL A 108 -3.30 14.52 -14.47
C VAL A 108 -2.85 14.85 -15.88
N THR A 109 -2.69 13.82 -16.70
CA THR A 109 -2.43 13.89 -18.16
C THR A 109 -3.12 12.70 -18.80
N LYS A 110 -3.87 12.98 -19.88
CA LYS A 110 -4.40 12.10 -20.95
C LYS A 110 -4.80 10.67 -20.52
N MET A 111 -6.11 10.38 -20.51
CA MET A 111 -6.71 9.10 -20.09
C MET A 111 -5.99 7.88 -20.67
N GLY A 112 -5.19 7.24 -19.83
CA GLY A 112 -4.68 5.89 -20.07
C GLY A 112 -5.70 4.87 -19.55
N GLN A 113 -5.35 3.59 -19.69
CA GLN A 113 -6.10 2.53 -19.05
C GLN A 113 -5.80 2.55 -17.55
N LYS A 114 -6.82 2.66 -16.68
CA LYS A 114 -6.65 2.62 -15.22
C LYS A 114 -6.77 1.20 -14.68
N GLY A 115 -5.87 0.83 -13.78
CA GLY A 115 -5.83 -0.51 -13.22
C GLY A 115 -5.05 -0.63 -11.92
N PHE A 116 -4.96 -1.86 -11.43
CA PHE A 116 -4.16 -2.17 -10.25
C PHE A 116 -2.74 -2.56 -10.67
N LEU A 117 -1.75 -2.08 -9.90
CA LEU A 117 -0.45 -2.71 -9.81
C LEU A 117 -0.38 -3.50 -8.51
N PHE A 118 0.05 -4.77 -8.61
CA PHE A 118 0.22 -5.68 -7.49
C PHE A 118 1.68 -6.15 -7.41
N ASP A 119 2.39 -5.68 -6.39
CA ASP A 119 3.71 -6.19 -6.04
C ASP A 119 3.60 -7.51 -5.27
N MET A 120 3.66 -8.60 -6.03
CA MET A 120 3.62 -9.96 -5.51
C MET A 120 4.91 -10.32 -4.76
N SER A 121 6.02 -9.65 -5.06
CA SER A 121 7.33 -9.99 -4.47
C SER A 121 7.40 -9.71 -2.96
N ILE A 122 6.61 -8.76 -2.47
CA ILE A 122 6.54 -8.36 -1.05
C ILE A 122 5.19 -8.71 -0.38
N CYS A 123 4.26 -9.31 -1.12
CA CYS A 123 2.97 -9.70 -0.57
C CYS A 123 3.13 -10.90 0.37
N MET A 124 2.65 -10.75 1.61
CA MET A 124 2.66 -11.80 2.62
C MET A 124 1.31 -12.53 2.79
N GLY A 125 0.32 -12.21 1.95
CA GLY A 125 -0.98 -12.89 1.99
C GLY A 125 -1.85 -12.61 3.22
N CYS A 126 -1.66 -11.49 3.93
CA CYS A 126 -2.36 -11.18 5.20
C CYS A 126 -3.89 -10.98 5.09
N MET A 127 -4.44 -10.94 3.89
CA MET A 127 -5.88 -10.78 3.60
C MET A 127 -6.52 -9.46 4.09
N THR A 128 -5.75 -8.50 4.61
CA THR A 128 -6.29 -7.20 5.06
C THR A 128 -7.01 -6.45 3.95
N CYS A 129 -6.46 -6.46 2.73
CA CYS A 129 -7.08 -5.82 1.56
C CYS A 129 -8.41 -6.48 1.14
N GLN A 130 -8.57 -7.78 1.42
CA GLN A 130 -9.81 -8.52 1.21
C GLN A 130 -10.87 -8.12 2.23
N ILE A 131 -10.50 -8.07 3.52
CA ILE A 131 -11.42 -7.67 4.59
C ILE A 131 -11.83 -6.21 4.45
N ALA A 132 -10.91 -5.30 4.16
CA ALA A 132 -11.23 -3.89 3.93
C ALA A 132 -12.19 -3.70 2.74
N CYS A 133 -12.00 -4.46 1.66
CA CYS A 133 -12.91 -4.43 0.51
C CYS A 133 -14.30 -4.98 0.88
N LYS A 134 -14.34 -6.05 1.68
CA LYS A 134 -15.57 -6.66 2.18
C LYS A 134 -16.37 -5.69 3.05
N ASP A 135 -15.70 -5.07 4.01
CA ASP A 135 -16.25 -4.09 4.95
C ASP A 135 -16.80 -2.86 4.23
N ARG A 136 -15.98 -2.23 3.37
CA ARG A 136 -16.40 -1.08 2.56
C ARG A 136 -17.63 -1.35 1.70
N ASN A 137 -17.79 -2.57 1.19
CA ASN A 137 -18.91 -2.93 0.32
C ASN A 137 -20.10 -3.53 1.07
N ASP A 138 -20.04 -3.61 2.41
CA ASP A 138 -21.03 -4.26 3.27
C ASP A 138 -21.42 -5.66 2.74
N LEU A 139 -20.40 -6.47 2.44
CA LEU A 139 -20.60 -7.81 1.90
C LEU A 139 -20.83 -8.81 3.04
N LYS A 140 -21.95 -9.54 2.98
CA LYS A 140 -22.25 -10.67 3.87
C LYS A 140 -21.25 -11.81 3.71
N VAL A 141 -21.34 -12.81 4.56
CA VAL A 141 -20.57 -14.06 4.44
C VAL A 141 -20.78 -14.66 3.05
N GLY A 142 -19.70 -15.11 2.40
CA GLY A 142 -19.74 -15.61 1.01
C GLY A 142 -19.07 -14.65 0.01
N PRO A 143 -19.73 -13.55 -0.42
CA PRO A 143 -19.18 -12.66 -1.44
C PRO A 143 -17.85 -12.01 -1.04
N ILE A 144 -16.89 -12.03 -1.98
CA ILE A 144 -15.53 -11.48 -1.81
C ILE A 144 -15.08 -10.82 -3.12
N PHE A 145 -15.14 -9.49 -3.22
CA PHE A 145 -14.79 -8.77 -4.46
C PHE A 145 -13.30 -8.62 -4.73
N ARG A 146 -12.47 -8.59 -3.69
CA ARG A 146 -11.02 -8.73 -3.77
C ARG A 146 -10.62 -9.96 -2.97
N ARG A 147 -10.00 -10.93 -3.62
CA ARG A 147 -9.63 -12.22 -3.01
C ARG A 147 -8.13 -12.39 -3.00
N VAL A 148 -7.58 -12.78 -1.85
CA VAL A 148 -6.21 -13.27 -1.73
C VAL A 148 -6.25 -14.79 -1.86
N ARG A 149 -5.44 -15.34 -2.78
CA ARG A 149 -5.25 -16.77 -3.00
C ARG A 149 -3.80 -17.15 -2.77
N THR A 150 -3.59 -18.32 -2.19
CA THR A 150 -2.24 -18.86 -1.94
C THR A 150 -1.93 -19.90 -3.00
N PHE A 151 -0.71 -19.87 -3.51
CA PHE A 151 -0.24 -20.85 -4.48
C PHE A 151 1.10 -21.41 -4.04
N GLU A 152 1.21 -22.73 -4.13
CA GLU A 152 2.48 -23.45 -3.99
C GLU A 152 2.98 -23.87 -5.37
N THR A 153 4.29 -23.88 -5.54
CA THR A 153 5.00 -24.23 -6.77
C THR A 153 6.26 -25.01 -6.44
N GLY A 154 6.78 -25.76 -7.41
CA GLY A 154 7.99 -26.55 -7.19
C GLY A 154 7.73 -27.83 -6.39
N THR A 155 8.81 -28.49 -6.01
CA THR A 155 8.82 -29.70 -5.17
C THR A 155 10.02 -29.63 -4.26
N TYR A 156 9.95 -30.21 -3.06
CA TYR A 156 11.06 -30.22 -2.10
C TYR A 156 12.37 -30.73 -2.77
N PRO A 157 13.53 -30.06 -2.58
CA PRO A 157 13.78 -28.92 -1.69
C PRO A 157 13.54 -27.54 -2.31
N LYS A 158 13.08 -27.45 -3.56
CA LYS A 158 12.84 -26.19 -4.30
C LYS A 158 11.34 -25.86 -4.34
N LEU A 159 10.73 -25.71 -3.17
CA LEU A 159 9.35 -25.26 -3.02
C LEU A 159 9.29 -23.72 -3.07
N GLY A 160 8.31 -23.17 -3.78
CA GLY A 160 8.02 -21.75 -3.82
C GLY A 160 6.56 -21.48 -3.42
N VAL A 161 6.34 -20.48 -2.58
CA VAL A 161 4.99 -20.01 -2.23
C VAL A 161 4.84 -18.56 -2.64
N TYR A 162 3.68 -18.23 -3.21
CA TYR A 162 3.30 -16.86 -3.50
C TYR A 162 1.81 -16.62 -3.26
N TYR A 163 1.44 -15.35 -3.13
CA TYR A 163 0.07 -14.94 -2.89
C TYR A 163 -0.39 -14.04 -4.03
N TYR A 164 -1.61 -14.24 -4.51
CA TYR A 164 -2.21 -13.39 -5.52
C TYR A 164 -3.44 -12.67 -4.95
N SER A 165 -3.39 -11.33 -4.91
CA SER A 165 -4.55 -10.51 -4.53
C SER A 165 -5.27 -10.00 -5.77
N GLY A 166 -6.30 -10.73 -6.21
CA GLY A 166 -7.08 -10.40 -7.41
C GLY A 166 -8.39 -9.66 -7.11
N SER A 167 -8.79 -8.77 -8.02
CA SER A 167 -10.12 -8.13 -8.07
C SER A 167 -10.58 -8.00 -9.52
N CYS A 168 -11.60 -7.16 -9.78
CA CYS A 168 -11.91 -6.76 -11.16
C CYS A 168 -10.69 -6.09 -11.79
N ASN A 169 -10.33 -6.56 -12.98
CA ASN A 169 -9.25 -5.98 -13.77
C ASN A 169 -9.73 -4.80 -14.64
N HIS A 170 -11.02 -4.44 -14.60
CA HIS A 170 -11.59 -3.34 -15.40
C HIS A 170 -11.12 -3.34 -16.87
N CYS A 171 -11.18 -4.52 -17.49
CA CYS A 171 -10.52 -4.81 -18.76
C CYS A 171 -10.95 -3.89 -19.90
N ALA A 172 -10.02 -3.53 -20.79
CA ALA A 172 -10.32 -2.73 -21.97
C ALA A 172 -11.29 -3.43 -22.94
N GLU A 173 -11.25 -4.76 -23.03
CA GLU A 173 -12.21 -5.58 -23.79
C GLU A 173 -13.04 -6.48 -22.86
N ALA A 174 -13.84 -5.85 -22.00
CA ALA A 174 -14.63 -6.50 -20.97
C ALA A 174 -15.76 -7.36 -21.56
N LYS A 175 -15.60 -8.68 -21.50
CA LYS A 175 -16.65 -9.64 -21.90
C LYS A 175 -17.92 -9.51 -21.07
N CYS A 176 -17.80 -9.12 -19.80
CA CYS A 176 -18.96 -8.88 -18.93
C CYS A 176 -19.80 -7.68 -19.36
N VAL A 177 -19.20 -6.66 -19.98
CA VAL A 177 -19.92 -5.53 -20.59
C VAL A 177 -20.61 -6.01 -21.87
N LYS A 178 -19.86 -6.64 -22.77
CA LYS A 178 -20.40 -7.15 -24.05
C LYS A 178 -21.57 -8.13 -23.87
N GLY A 179 -21.52 -8.95 -22.81
CA GLY A 179 -22.54 -9.95 -22.52
C GLY A 179 -23.70 -9.47 -21.66
N CYS A 180 -23.77 -8.18 -21.28
CA CYS A 180 -24.85 -7.67 -20.45
C CYS A 180 -26.06 -7.24 -21.31
N PRO A 181 -27.22 -7.90 -21.20
CA PRO A 181 -28.37 -7.61 -22.06
C PRO A 181 -29.06 -6.28 -21.73
N THR A 182 -28.91 -5.78 -20.50
CA THR A 182 -29.57 -4.55 -20.05
C THR A 182 -28.68 -3.31 -20.12
N GLY A 183 -27.37 -3.47 -20.34
CA GLY A 183 -26.41 -2.37 -20.22
C GLY A 183 -26.00 -2.03 -18.78
N ALA A 184 -26.45 -2.81 -17.78
CA ALA A 184 -26.04 -2.62 -16.38
C ALA A 184 -24.52 -2.64 -16.20
N MET A 185 -23.80 -3.53 -16.89
CA MET A 185 -22.33 -3.47 -16.99
C MET A 185 -21.94 -2.52 -18.13
N HIS A 186 -21.16 -1.49 -17.82
CA HIS A 186 -20.76 -0.47 -18.79
C HIS A 186 -19.35 0.06 -18.46
N TYR A 187 -18.78 0.88 -19.35
CA TYR A 187 -17.54 1.62 -19.05
C TYR A 187 -17.92 2.98 -18.45
N GLY A 188 -17.29 3.32 -17.34
CA GLY A 188 -17.41 4.65 -16.74
C GLY A 188 -16.65 5.71 -17.53
N ASP A 189 -16.85 6.97 -17.14
CA ASP A 189 -16.13 8.14 -17.65
C ASP A 189 -14.61 8.04 -17.52
N ASP A 190 -14.15 7.38 -16.47
CA ASP A 190 -12.75 7.14 -16.16
C ASP A 190 -12.15 5.90 -16.86
N GLY A 191 -12.90 5.26 -17.76
CA GLY A 191 -12.50 4.07 -18.51
C GLY A 191 -12.57 2.76 -17.72
N THR A 192 -12.94 2.78 -16.43
CA THR A 192 -13.09 1.56 -15.64
C THR A 192 -14.45 0.90 -15.89
N VAL A 193 -14.52 -0.43 -15.83
CA VAL A 193 -15.81 -1.14 -15.95
C VAL A 193 -16.64 -0.91 -14.69
N GLN A 194 -17.86 -0.41 -14.84
CA GLN A 194 -18.81 -0.08 -13.79
C GLN A 194 -20.08 -0.94 -13.87
N HIS A 195 -20.88 -0.91 -12.80
CA HIS A 195 -22.10 -1.70 -12.68
C HIS A 195 -23.24 -0.88 -12.08
N ASP A 196 -24.27 -0.65 -12.88
CA ASP A 196 -25.53 -0.08 -12.45
C ASP A 196 -26.41 -1.18 -11.84
N LYS A 197 -26.76 -1.01 -10.56
CA LYS A 197 -27.56 -2.00 -9.83
C LYS A 197 -29.05 -1.89 -10.14
N GLU A 198 -29.54 -0.72 -10.54
CA GLU A 198 -30.95 -0.48 -10.86
C GLU A 198 -31.34 -1.10 -12.20
N MET A 199 -30.41 -1.10 -13.16
CA MET A 199 -30.57 -1.76 -14.45
C MET A 199 -30.30 -3.28 -14.42
N CYS A 200 -29.80 -3.80 -13.29
CA CYS A 200 -29.37 -5.19 -13.19
C CYS A 200 -30.55 -6.12 -12.89
N ILE A 201 -30.87 -7.00 -13.84
CA ILE A 201 -31.94 -8.01 -13.68
C ILE A 201 -31.45 -9.34 -13.09
N GLY A 202 -30.22 -9.39 -12.57
CA GLY A 202 -29.70 -10.61 -11.92
C GLY A 202 -29.45 -11.82 -12.83
N CYS A 203 -29.43 -11.66 -14.16
CA CYS A 203 -29.32 -12.76 -15.14
C CYS A 203 -28.01 -13.57 -15.11
N LYS A 204 -27.00 -13.13 -14.36
CA LYS A 204 -25.69 -13.79 -14.16
C LYS A 204 -24.83 -14.01 -15.42
N TYR A 205 -25.21 -13.52 -16.60
CA TYR A 205 -24.36 -13.60 -17.80
C TYR A 205 -22.97 -12.97 -17.61
N CYS A 206 -22.89 -11.86 -16.88
CA CYS A 206 -21.61 -11.22 -16.57
C CYS A 206 -20.73 -12.06 -15.63
N VAL A 207 -21.32 -12.90 -14.78
CA VAL A 207 -20.60 -13.90 -13.96
C VAL A 207 -20.00 -14.96 -14.87
N TRP A 208 -20.81 -15.53 -15.78
CA TRP A 208 -20.38 -16.57 -16.71
C TRP A 208 -19.33 -16.09 -17.73
N ASN A 209 -19.47 -14.86 -18.23
CA ASN A 209 -18.59 -14.30 -19.25
C ASN A 209 -17.23 -13.81 -18.72
N CYS A 210 -17.07 -13.63 -17.40
CA CYS A 210 -15.83 -13.09 -16.85
C CYS A 210 -14.79 -14.23 -16.70
N PRO A 211 -13.69 -14.24 -17.47
CA PRO A 211 -12.71 -15.32 -17.37
C PRO A 211 -11.96 -15.34 -16.03
N TYR A 212 -12.03 -14.24 -15.27
CA TYR A 212 -11.44 -14.11 -13.95
C TYR A 212 -12.41 -14.46 -12.80
N ASN A 213 -13.66 -14.83 -13.09
CA ASN A 213 -14.69 -15.16 -12.10
C ASN A 213 -14.90 -14.07 -11.02
N VAL A 214 -14.85 -12.80 -11.42
CA VAL A 214 -14.92 -11.66 -10.47
C VAL A 214 -16.36 -11.27 -10.12
N PRO A 215 -17.28 -11.05 -11.08
CA PRO A 215 -18.65 -10.71 -10.75
C PRO A 215 -19.30 -11.85 -9.98
N GLN A 216 -20.00 -11.52 -8.90
CA GLN A 216 -20.64 -12.48 -8.01
C GLN A 216 -22.11 -12.13 -7.87
N TYR A 217 -22.98 -13.13 -7.95
CA TYR A 217 -24.40 -12.93 -7.69
C TYR A 217 -24.62 -12.71 -6.19
N LEU A 218 -25.33 -11.64 -5.84
CA LEU A 218 -25.70 -11.31 -4.47
C LEU A 218 -27.15 -11.73 -4.27
N GLU A 219 -27.37 -12.92 -3.73
CA GLU A 219 -28.70 -13.54 -3.62
C GLU A 219 -29.71 -12.66 -2.89
N GLU A 220 -29.31 -12.05 -1.76
CA GLU A 220 -30.16 -11.17 -0.96
C GLU A 220 -30.67 -9.95 -1.74
N LYS A 221 -29.91 -9.49 -2.75
CA LYS A 221 -30.22 -8.28 -3.52
C LYS A 221 -30.76 -8.59 -4.92
N ASN A 222 -30.77 -9.87 -5.31
CA ASN A 222 -31.10 -10.33 -6.67
C ASN A 222 -30.35 -9.61 -7.80
N VAL A 223 -29.13 -9.12 -7.52
CA VAL A 223 -28.28 -8.43 -8.49
C VAL A 223 -26.87 -9.00 -8.45
N VAL A 224 -26.08 -8.71 -9.49
CA VAL A 224 -24.65 -9.02 -9.48
C VAL A 224 -23.87 -7.88 -8.80
N GLY A 225 -22.81 -8.22 -8.08
CA GLY A 225 -21.87 -7.29 -7.50
C GLY A 225 -20.44 -7.59 -7.96
N LYS A 226 -19.60 -6.56 -8.02
CA LYS A 226 -18.18 -6.67 -8.34
C LYS A 226 -17.41 -5.49 -7.75
N CYS A 227 -16.08 -5.59 -7.74
CA CYS A 227 -15.22 -4.44 -7.51
C CYS A 227 -15.48 -3.36 -8.57
N ASP A 228 -15.69 -2.13 -8.10
CA ASP A 228 -15.88 -0.89 -8.86
C ASP A 228 -14.63 0.00 -8.84
N SER A 229 -13.51 -0.52 -8.31
CA SER A 229 -12.29 0.22 -7.97
C SER A 229 -12.50 1.40 -7.01
N CYS A 230 -13.53 1.34 -6.15
CA CYS A 230 -13.90 2.41 -5.22
C CYS A 230 -14.05 3.76 -5.93
N LYS A 231 -14.86 3.78 -7.01
CA LYS A 231 -14.99 4.96 -7.88
C LYS A 231 -15.36 6.22 -7.11
N ASP A 232 -16.28 6.12 -6.17
CA ASP A 232 -16.71 7.25 -5.34
C ASP A 232 -15.56 7.84 -4.50
N LEU A 233 -14.71 7.00 -3.92
CA LEU A 233 -13.53 7.46 -3.18
C LEU A 233 -12.52 8.13 -4.12
N ARG A 234 -12.32 7.57 -5.31
CA ARG A 234 -11.41 8.14 -6.31
C ARG A 234 -11.92 9.47 -6.87
N ASP A 235 -13.22 9.60 -7.08
CA ASP A 235 -13.84 10.86 -7.50
C ASP A 235 -13.67 11.93 -6.40
N ALA A 236 -13.57 11.53 -5.13
CA ALA A 236 -13.20 12.38 -4.00
C ALA A 236 -11.67 12.54 -3.79
N GLY A 237 -10.84 12.06 -4.71
CA GLY A 237 -9.37 12.17 -4.63
C GLY A 237 -8.70 11.21 -3.66
N GLN A 238 -9.41 10.18 -3.18
CA GLN A 238 -8.89 9.16 -2.27
C GLN A 238 -8.50 7.88 -3.01
N ASN A 239 -7.74 7.01 -2.36
CA ASN A 239 -7.39 5.70 -2.90
C ASN A 239 -8.53 4.69 -2.71
N PRO A 240 -8.54 3.60 -3.50
CA PRO A 240 -9.34 2.43 -3.15
C PRO A 240 -8.95 1.89 -1.76
N VAL A 241 -9.93 1.52 -0.93
CA VAL A 241 -9.68 1.05 0.45
C VAL A 241 -8.70 -0.11 0.53
N CYS A 242 -8.66 -0.98 -0.48
CA CYS A 242 -7.75 -2.11 -0.53
C CYS A 242 -6.28 -1.70 -0.74
N VAL A 243 -6.03 -0.55 -1.36
CA VAL A 243 -4.70 0.06 -1.52
C VAL A 243 -4.24 0.62 -0.18
N ASP A 244 -5.10 1.39 0.50
CA ASP A 244 -4.76 2.01 1.79
C ASP A 244 -4.60 0.99 2.91
N ALA A 245 -5.41 -0.07 2.91
CA ALA A 245 -5.35 -1.15 3.88
C ALA A 245 -4.18 -2.13 3.67
N CYS A 246 -3.45 -2.02 2.55
CA CYS A 246 -2.34 -2.92 2.27
C CYS A 246 -1.12 -2.58 3.13
N LEU A 247 -0.89 -3.35 4.19
CA LEU A 247 0.21 -3.14 5.15
C LEU A 247 1.59 -3.15 4.48
N MET A 248 1.80 -4.09 3.56
CA MET A 248 3.05 -4.22 2.79
C MET A 248 3.12 -3.28 1.59
N ARG A 249 2.09 -2.43 1.39
CA ARG A 249 1.97 -1.49 0.26
C ARG A 249 2.12 -2.14 -1.13
N CYS A 250 1.76 -3.42 -1.25
CA CYS A 250 1.79 -4.19 -2.49
C CYS A 250 0.85 -3.64 -3.57
N LEU A 251 -0.25 -2.99 -3.18
CA LEU A 251 -1.26 -2.53 -4.11
C LEU A 251 -1.05 -1.04 -4.44
N LYS A 252 -1.23 -0.71 -5.72
CA LYS A 252 -1.37 0.65 -6.24
C LYS A 252 -2.52 0.67 -7.24
N PHE A 253 -3.14 1.83 -7.42
CA PHE A 253 -4.18 2.02 -8.44
C PHE A 253 -3.89 3.32 -9.18
N GLY A 254 -3.99 3.29 -10.51
CA GLY A 254 -3.68 4.44 -11.34
C GLY A 254 -3.64 4.11 -12.81
N GLU A 255 -3.17 5.05 -13.61
CA GLU A 255 -2.89 4.87 -15.04
C GLU A 255 -1.76 3.85 -15.21
N LEU A 256 -1.98 2.80 -16.02
CA LEU A 256 -0.99 1.73 -16.18
C LEU A 256 0.34 2.25 -16.72
N ASP A 257 0.34 3.11 -17.73
CA ASP A 257 1.57 3.66 -18.31
C ASP A 257 2.41 4.44 -17.28
N LYS A 258 1.75 5.15 -16.35
CA LYS A 258 2.43 5.85 -15.25
C LYS A 258 2.99 4.88 -14.22
N LEU A 259 2.23 3.83 -13.89
CA LEU A 259 2.69 2.78 -12.99
C LEU A 259 3.86 2.00 -13.60
N GLU A 260 3.85 1.72 -14.91
CA GLU A 260 4.99 1.10 -15.59
C GLU A 260 6.23 2.00 -15.56
N ALA A 261 6.06 3.30 -15.84
CA ALA A 261 7.15 4.26 -15.78
C ALA A 261 7.75 4.42 -14.37
N GLU A 262 6.92 4.39 -13.32
CA GLU A 262 7.35 4.56 -11.93
C GLU A 262 8.02 3.31 -11.35
N TYR A 263 7.46 2.12 -11.59
CA TYR A 263 7.92 0.86 -10.97
C TYR A 263 8.92 0.08 -11.83
N GLY A 264 9.18 0.54 -13.05
CA GLY A 264 10.27 0.08 -13.91
C GLY A 264 9.99 -1.24 -14.64
N PRO A 265 11.01 -1.77 -15.34
CA PRO A 265 10.88 -2.99 -16.14
C PRO A 265 10.66 -4.24 -15.27
N GLY A 266 9.99 -5.25 -15.84
CA GLY A 266 9.73 -6.53 -15.17
C GLY A 266 8.31 -6.70 -14.61
N LEU A 267 7.46 -5.68 -14.76
CA LEU A 267 6.03 -5.83 -14.59
C LEU A 267 5.46 -6.71 -15.71
N VAL A 268 4.51 -7.57 -15.34
CA VAL A 268 3.82 -8.45 -16.26
C VAL A 268 2.31 -8.31 -16.06
N ASN A 269 1.55 -8.48 -17.13
CA ASN A 269 0.09 -8.60 -17.08
C ASN A 269 -0.39 -10.05 -17.24
N LYS A 270 0.57 -11.00 -17.25
CA LYS A 270 0.33 -12.43 -17.39
C LYS A 270 1.14 -13.21 -16.36
N ILE A 271 0.46 -14.09 -15.64
CA ILE A 271 1.04 -15.15 -14.81
C ILE A 271 0.24 -16.42 -15.07
N PRO A 272 0.80 -17.64 -14.88
CA PRO A 272 0.15 -18.89 -15.25
C PRO A 272 -1.23 -19.12 -14.62
N VAL A 273 -1.47 -18.57 -13.42
CA VAL A 273 -2.76 -18.68 -12.72
C VAL A 273 -3.84 -17.72 -13.22
N LEU A 274 -3.53 -16.86 -14.20
CA LEU A 274 -4.47 -15.94 -14.81
C LEU A 274 -4.80 -16.36 -16.26
N PRO A 275 -6.04 -16.11 -16.71
CA PRO A 275 -6.39 -16.17 -18.12
C PRO A 275 -5.46 -15.32 -18.98
N ASP A 276 -5.26 -15.74 -20.24
CA ASP A 276 -4.46 -14.99 -21.22
C ASP A 276 -4.98 -13.54 -21.33
N ALA A 277 -4.05 -12.60 -21.14
CA ALA A 277 -4.31 -11.17 -21.21
C ALA A 277 -4.90 -10.74 -22.56
N ASN A 278 -4.60 -11.44 -23.66
CA ASN A 278 -5.13 -11.13 -25.00
C ASN A 278 -6.64 -11.32 -25.12
N ILE A 279 -7.27 -12.10 -24.22
CA ILE A 279 -8.71 -12.36 -24.27
C ILE A 279 -9.50 -11.08 -23.95
N THR A 280 -9.01 -10.29 -22.98
CA THR A 280 -9.76 -9.14 -22.45
C THR A 280 -8.96 -7.85 -22.33
N LYS A 281 -7.64 -7.87 -22.51
CA LYS A 281 -6.72 -6.75 -22.24
C LYS A 281 -6.94 -6.19 -20.83
N PRO A 282 -6.66 -6.99 -19.77
CA PRO A 282 -6.93 -6.63 -18.39
C PRO A 282 -6.11 -5.42 -17.93
N SER A 283 -6.70 -4.53 -17.11
CA SER A 283 -5.99 -3.43 -16.49
C SER A 283 -5.29 -3.89 -15.21
N LEU A 284 -4.23 -4.68 -15.38
CA LEU A 284 -3.48 -5.29 -14.29
C LEU A 284 -1.99 -5.33 -14.60
N LEU A 285 -1.20 -4.84 -13.66
CA LEU A 285 0.25 -5.05 -13.63
C LEU A 285 0.59 -5.85 -12.38
N VAL A 286 1.49 -6.81 -12.55
CA VAL A 286 2.00 -7.66 -11.49
C VAL A 286 3.51 -7.54 -11.50
N LYS A 287 4.13 -7.24 -10.36
CA LYS A 287 5.57 -7.47 -10.17
C LYS A 287 5.72 -8.88 -9.60
N PRO A 288 6.06 -9.88 -10.42
CA PRO A 288 5.90 -11.28 -10.04
C PRO A 288 7.02 -11.71 -9.11
N LYS A 289 6.72 -12.66 -8.21
CA LYS A 289 7.76 -13.49 -7.59
C LYS A 289 8.23 -14.50 -8.62
N ALA A 290 9.53 -14.82 -8.68
CA ALA A 290 10.09 -15.70 -9.72
C ALA A 290 9.35 -17.05 -9.83
N CYS A 291 9.02 -17.67 -8.70
CA CYS A 291 8.29 -18.94 -8.67
C CYS A 291 6.85 -18.85 -9.24
N ALA A 292 6.25 -17.65 -9.26
CA ALA A 292 4.93 -17.42 -9.84
C ALA A 292 4.92 -17.38 -11.37
N LEU A 293 6.08 -17.42 -12.02
CA LEU A 293 6.19 -17.49 -13.48
C LEU A 293 6.32 -18.94 -13.99
N GLU A 294 6.40 -19.94 -13.10
CA GLU A 294 6.56 -21.34 -13.49
C GLU A 294 5.23 -21.93 -14.00
N PRO A 295 5.15 -22.39 -15.26
CA PRO A 295 3.87 -22.69 -15.92
C PRO A 295 3.13 -23.95 -15.42
N ASN A 296 3.79 -24.88 -14.72
CA ASN A 296 3.26 -26.24 -14.50
C ASN A 296 3.17 -26.69 -13.04
N LYS A 297 3.19 -25.77 -12.07
CA LYS A 297 3.28 -26.19 -10.66
C LYS A 297 2.41 -25.43 -9.66
N ALA A 298 1.65 -24.43 -10.10
CA ALA A 298 0.84 -23.63 -9.18
C ALA A 298 -0.42 -24.39 -8.75
N VAL A 299 -0.44 -24.88 -7.51
CA VAL A 299 -1.64 -25.44 -6.88
C VAL A 299 -2.20 -24.40 -5.92
N GLU A 300 -3.48 -24.03 -6.08
CA GLU A 300 -4.18 -23.19 -5.09
C GLU A 300 -4.39 -24.02 -3.82
N VAL A 301 -3.92 -23.51 -2.68
CA VAL A 301 -4.01 -24.15 -1.36
C VAL A 301 -4.83 -23.33 -0.37
#